data_AF-A0A806DIH4-F1
#
_entry.id   AF-A0A806DIH4-F1
#
_cell.length_a   1.000
_cell.length_b   1.000
_cell.length_c   1.000
_cell.angle_alpha   90.00
_cell.angle_beta   90.00
_cell.angle_gamma   90.00
#
_symmetry.space_group_name_H-M   'P 1'
#
loop_
_entity.id
_entity.type
_entity.pdbx_description
1 polymer ?
#
loop_
_entity_poly.entity_id
_entity_poly.type
_entity_poly.pdbx_seq_one_letter_code
_entity_poly.pdbx_strand_id
1 'polypeptide(L)'
;MAWPKLWWMLGGLAALAALEAGSGLWVQSRKAAQTQPPAPYRTYTATGQVMNLKALGSDGCVVQVRLHQWVSLSDGFALAEMPQRGQLYTIGATPEQCLALEVALASAGELEDPKSPRHIYYQAGQWPGGEWRMLGNPSAPRGCGGL
;
A
#
# COMPACT_ATOMS: atom_id res chain seq x y z
N MET A 1 -67.19 26.22 -4.05
CA MET A 1 -68.09 26.18 -2.88
C MET A 1 -67.19 26.16 -1.66
N ALA A 2 -66.91 27.33 -1.09
CA ALA A 2 -67.63 27.87 0.06
C ALA A 2 -67.40 27.04 1.34
N TRP A 3 -66.53 27.60 2.19
CA TRP A 3 -66.25 27.37 3.63
C TRP A 3 -67.40 26.77 4.46
N PRO A 4 -67.17 26.18 5.67
CA PRO A 4 -66.76 27.01 6.83
C PRO A 4 -66.04 26.33 8.04
N LYS A 5 -65.43 27.22 8.85
CA LYS A 5 -65.45 27.36 10.33
C LYS A 5 -65.19 26.12 11.20
N LEU A 6 -64.13 26.04 12.02
CA LEU A 6 -63.66 26.94 13.08
C LEU A 6 -64.64 27.08 14.27
N TRP A 7 -64.42 26.25 15.29
CA TRP A 7 -64.70 26.36 16.74
C TRP A 7 -64.67 24.92 17.27
N TRP A 8 -64.00 24.56 18.35
CA TRP A 8 -64.13 24.98 19.75
C TRP A 8 -62.72 24.95 20.37
N MET A 9 -62.15 26.02 20.91
CA MET A 9 -62.39 26.60 22.24
C MET A 9 -62.47 25.57 23.39
N LEU A 10 -61.62 25.85 24.40
CA LEU A 10 -61.72 25.57 25.83
C LEU A 10 -60.90 24.43 26.43
N GLY A 11 -60.12 24.83 27.44
CA GLY A 11 -59.65 24.01 28.55
C GLY A 11 -58.29 23.38 28.26
N GLY A 12 -57.20 23.72 28.91
CA GLY A 12 -57.04 24.27 30.25
C GLY A 12 -55.99 23.43 30.97
N LEU A 13 -54.98 24.11 31.52
CA LEU A 13 -54.14 23.68 32.65
C LEU A 13 -53.48 22.29 32.60
N ALA A 14 -52.15 22.24 32.50
CA ALA A 14 -51.29 21.69 33.56
C ALA A 14 -49.81 21.76 33.15
N ALA A 15 -49.03 22.51 33.91
CA ALA A 15 -47.60 22.27 34.06
C ALA A 15 -47.42 21.11 35.06
N LEU A 16 -46.46 20.20 34.80
CA LEU A 16 -45.71 19.33 35.72
C LEU A 16 -44.99 18.29 34.84
N ALA A 17 -43.69 18.41 34.62
CA ALA A 17 -42.62 17.80 35.43
C ALA A 17 -42.54 16.28 35.27
N ALA A 18 -41.40 15.79 34.73
CA ALA A 18 -40.61 14.65 35.19
C ALA A 18 -39.97 13.85 34.03
N LEU A 19 -38.65 13.72 34.12
CA LEU A 19 -37.81 12.57 33.75
C LEU A 19 -38.19 11.77 32.49
N GLU A 20 -37.42 11.93 31.43
CA GLU A 20 -37.04 10.79 30.60
C GLU A 20 -35.56 10.48 30.79
N ALA A 21 -35.35 9.50 31.67
CA ALA A 21 -34.15 8.69 31.67
C ALA A 21 -34.16 7.80 30.43
N GLY A 22 -32.98 7.62 29.82
CA GLY A 22 -32.70 6.43 29.02
C GLY A 22 -33.19 6.47 27.57
N SER A 23 -32.43 7.14 26.71
CA SER A 23 -32.41 6.83 25.28
C SER A 23 -30.96 6.74 24.79
N GLY A 24 -30.51 5.47 24.70
CA GLY A 24 -29.44 4.94 23.86
C GLY A 24 -28.24 5.86 23.60
N LEU A 25 -27.07 5.66 24.20
CA LEU A 25 -26.23 4.46 23.98
C LEU A 25 -26.31 3.89 22.55
N TRP A 26 -26.42 4.76 21.53
CA TRP A 26 -26.23 4.41 20.12
C TRP A 26 -25.32 5.44 19.43
N VAL A 27 -24.21 5.79 20.09
CA VAL A 27 -23.03 6.37 19.45
C VAL A 27 -21.88 5.38 19.62
N GLN A 28 -22.15 4.11 19.37
CA GLN A 28 -21.10 3.10 19.22
C GLN A 28 -20.74 2.97 17.75
N SER A 29 -19.50 3.37 17.48
CA SER A 29 -18.64 2.71 16.50
C SER A 29 -19.07 2.79 15.04
N ARG A 30 -19.21 4.02 14.53
CA ARG A 30 -18.70 4.31 13.17
C ARG A 30 -17.24 4.71 13.23
N LYS A 31 -16.41 3.90 13.93
CA LYS A 31 -15.03 3.76 13.50
C LYS A 31 -15.16 2.97 12.21
N ALA A 32 -15.24 3.69 11.09
CA ALA A 32 -14.97 3.09 9.80
C ALA A 32 -13.74 2.22 10.03
N ALA A 33 -13.91 0.90 9.89
CA ALA A 33 -12.78 0.04 9.68
C ALA A 33 -12.07 0.70 8.50
N GLN A 34 -11.00 1.44 8.78
CA GLN A 34 -10.04 1.82 7.76
C GLN A 34 -9.63 0.48 7.23
N THR A 35 -10.18 0.11 6.07
CA THR A 35 -9.82 -1.09 5.34
C THR A 35 -8.35 -0.91 5.05
N GLN A 36 -7.50 -1.35 5.99
CA GLN A 36 -6.07 -1.40 5.78
C GLN A 36 -5.90 -2.16 4.47
N PRO A 37 -5.13 -1.62 3.51
CA PRO A 37 -4.84 -2.33 2.29
C PRO A 37 -4.45 -3.76 2.65
N PRO A 38 -4.98 -4.77 1.95
CA PRO A 38 -4.71 -6.16 2.29
C PRO A 38 -3.19 -6.34 2.41
N ALA A 39 -2.75 -6.84 3.55
CA ALA A 39 -1.34 -7.11 3.76
C ALA A 39 -0.85 -8.10 2.69
N PRO A 40 0.38 -7.93 2.17
CA PRO A 40 0.93 -8.87 1.20
C PRO A 40 0.98 -10.28 1.80
N TYR A 41 0.66 -11.29 0.99
CA TYR A 41 0.64 -12.70 1.40
C TYR A 41 2.03 -13.23 1.73
N ARG A 42 3.02 -12.79 0.95
CA ARG A 42 4.43 -13.12 1.11
C ARG A 42 5.26 -11.88 0.84
N THR A 43 6.36 -11.74 1.55
CA THR A 43 7.29 -10.65 1.30
C THR A 43 8.71 -11.15 1.26
N TYR A 44 9.55 -10.49 0.48
CA TYR A 44 10.98 -10.73 0.50
C TYR A 44 11.73 -9.43 0.38
N THR A 45 12.94 -9.43 0.92
CA THR A 45 13.93 -8.38 0.71
C THR A 45 15.09 -8.97 -0.06
N ALA A 46 15.59 -8.25 -1.06
CA ALA A 46 16.61 -8.77 -1.95
C ALA A 46 17.50 -7.69 -2.52
N THR A 47 18.59 -8.15 -3.12
CA THR A 47 19.35 -7.38 -4.10
C THR A 47 19.13 -7.97 -5.48
N GLY A 48 19.01 -7.12 -6.50
CA GLY A 48 18.81 -7.55 -7.87
C GLY A 48 19.17 -6.47 -8.88
N GLN A 49 19.48 -6.89 -10.10
CA GLN A 49 19.83 -6.01 -11.21
C GLN A 49 18.56 -5.52 -11.90
N VAL A 50 18.41 -4.22 -12.07
CA VAL A 50 17.34 -3.64 -12.88
C VAL A 50 17.66 -3.87 -14.35
N MET A 51 16.78 -4.60 -15.02
CA MET A 51 16.89 -4.96 -16.43
C MET A 51 16.05 -4.05 -17.32
N ASN A 52 14.88 -3.61 -16.81
CA ASN A 52 13.97 -2.72 -17.54
C ASN A 52 13.14 -1.91 -16.54
N LEU A 53 12.81 -0.68 -16.92
CA LEU A 53 11.91 0.23 -16.20
C LEU A 53 10.88 0.78 -17.20
N LYS A 54 9.59 0.53 -16.93
CA LYS A 54 8.49 1.03 -17.73
C LYS A 54 7.60 1.94 -16.89
N ALA A 55 7.53 3.22 -17.24
CA ALA A 55 6.59 4.15 -16.64
C ALA A 55 5.14 3.80 -17.02
N LEU A 56 4.23 3.95 -16.06
CA LEU A 56 2.77 3.79 -16.24
C LEU A 56 2.03 5.14 -16.10
N GLY A 57 2.74 6.27 -16.13
CA GLY A 57 2.16 7.58 -15.90
C GLY A 57 1.91 7.85 -14.41
N SER A 58 0.71 8.31 -14.06
CA SER A 58 0.34 8.62 -12.67
C SER A 58 0.27 7.39 -11.76
N ASP A 59 0.23 6.19 -12.33
CA ASP A 59 0.06 4.94 -11.59
C ASP A 59 1.39 4.35 -11.08
N GLY A 60 2.51 5.01 -11.39
CA GLY A 60 3.86 4.59 -11.01
C GLY A 60 4.60 3.91 -12.15
N CYS A 61 5.28 2.81 -11.87
CA CYS A 61 6.11 2.11 -12.85
C CYS A 61 6.16 0.61 -12.60
N VAL A 62 6.57 -0.12 -13.63
CA VAL A 62 6.87 -1.55 -13.57
C VAL A 62 8.35 -1.73 -13.80
N VAL A 63 8.98 -2.49 -12.91
CA VAL A 63 10.41 -2.78 -12.91
C VAL A 63 10.61 -4.26 -13.19
N GLN A 64 11.47 -4.59 -14.16
CA GLN A 64 11.98 -5.95 -14.31
C GLN A 64 13.32 -6.06 -13.59
N VAL A 65 13.39 -6.95 -12.62
CA VAL A 65 14.57 -7.16 -11.79
C VAL A 65 15.07 -8.59 -11.97
N ARG A 66 16.33 -8.77 -12.35
CA ARG A 66 17.02 -10.05 -12.26
C ARG A 66 17.49 -10.24 -10.83
N LEU A 67 16.94 -11.24 -10.14
CA LEU A 67 17.29 -11.49 -8.73
C LEU A 67 18.77 -11.87 -8.61
N HIS A 68 19.50 -11.17 -7.74
CA HIS A 68 20.87 -11.54 -7.41
C HIS A 68 20.91 -12.43 -6.16
N GLN A 69 20.34 -11.98 -5.05
CA GLN A 69 20.19 -12.76 -3.82
C GLN A 69 19.08 -12.20 -2.95
N TRP A 70 18.38 -13.07 -2.23
CA TRP A 70 17.50 -12.67 -1.13
C TRP A 70 18.34 -12.34 0.11
N VAL A 71 17.82 -11.42 0.92
CA VAL A 71 18.35 -11.01 2.23
C VAL A 71 17.44 -11.55 3.33
N SER A 72 16.13 -11.51 3.11
CA SER A 72 15.13 -12.12 3.98
C SER A 72 13.90 -12.57 3.20
N LEU A 73 13.19 -13.55 3.75
CA LEU A 73 11.92 -14.06 3.27
C LEU A 73 10.95 -14.06 4.44
N SER A 74 9.69 -13.69 4.22
CA SER A 74 8.64 -13.92 5.20
C SER A 74 8.33 -15.42 5.32
N ASP A 75 7.55 -15.78 6.33
CA ASP A 75 6.94 -17.11 6.39
C ASP A 75 6.02 -17.36 5.19
N GLY A 76 5.74 -18.63 4.92
CA GLY A 76 4.73 -19.06 3.95
C GLY A 76 5.23 -19.36 2.54
N PHE A 77 6.53 -19.25 2.24
CA PHE A 77 7.09 -19.76 0.99
C PHE A 77 7.31 -21.27 1.05
N ALA A 78 6.80 -22.02 0.07
CA ALA A 78 7.34 -23.34 -0.24
C ALA A 78 8.67 -23.22 -0.99
N LEU A 79 9.52 -24.25 -0.91
CA LEU A 79 10.83 -24.30 -1.58
C LEU A 79 10.79 -23.90 -3.06
N ALA A 80 9.78 -24.38 -3.80
CA ALA A 80 9.62 -24.10 -5.23
C ALA A 80 9.13 -22.67 -5.53
N GLU A 81 8.57 -21.98 -4.54
CA GLU A 81 7.98 -20.64 -4.68
C GLU A 81 8.95 -19.54 -4.23
N MET A 82 10.05 -19.92 -3.58
CA MET A 82 11.10 -19.00 -3.18
C MET A 82 11.66 -18.28 -4.42
N PRO A 83 11.88 -16.96 -4.36
CA PRO A 83 12.55 -16.23 -5.43
C PRO A 83 13.94 -16.84 -5.75
N GLN A 84 14.18 -17.17 -7.01
CA GLN A 84 15.34 -17.89 -7.49
C GLN A 84 16.39 -16.96 -8.07
N ARG A 85 17.66 -17.16 -7.71
CA ARG A 85 18.79 -16.38 -8.22
C ARG A 85 18.83 -16.47 -9.76
N GLY A 86 19.07 -15.35 -10.41
CA GLY A 86 19.16 -15.22 -11.86
C GLY A 86 17.82 -15.12 -12.58
N GLN A 87 16.69 -15.37 -11.92
CA GLN A 87 15.36 -15.24 -12.52
C GLN A 87 14.91 -13.78 -12.61
N LEU A 88 14.07 -13.50 -13.60
CA LEU A 88 13.46 -12.19 -13.82
C LEU A 88 12.12 -12.10 -13.10
N TYR A 89 11.95 -11.02 -12.34
CA TYR A 89 10.74 -10.69 -11.64
C TYR A 89 10.20 -9.34 -12.11
N THR A 90 8.90 -9.28 -12.35
CA THR A 90 8.18 -8.04 -12.66
C THR A 90 7.56 -7.50 -11.38
N ILE A 91 7.95 -6.29 -10.98
CA ILE A 91 7.56 -5.68 -9.71
C ILE A 91 6.94 -4.32 -10.00
N GLY A 92 5.71 -4.10 -9.54
CA GLY A 92 5.06 -2.79 -9.57
C GLY A 92 5.59 -1.87 -8.48
N ALA A 93 5.69 -0.58 -8.76
CA ALA A 93 6.15 0.43 -7.82
C ALA A 93 5.26 1.68 -7.91
N THR A 94 5.04 2.35 -6.79
CA THR A 94 4.31 3.64 -6.73
C THR A 94 5.14 4.76 -7.35
N PRO A 95 4.54 5.91 -7.72
CA PRO A 95 5.29 7.04 -8.26
C PRO A 95 6.50 7.46 -7.41
N GLU A 96 6.34 7.46 -6.08
CA GLU A 96 7.42 7.81 -5.14
C GLU A 96 8.56 6.79 -5.17
N GLN A 97 8.21 5.50 -5.25
CA GLN A 97 9.19 4.41 -5.34
C GLN A 97 9.92 4.43 -6.69
N CYS A 98 9.25 4.81 -7.76
CA CYS A 98 9.86 4.98 -9.08
C CYS A 98 10.87 6.13 -9.09
N LEU A 99 10.53 7.27 -8.49
CA LEU A 99 11.47 8.36 -8.33
C LEU A 99 12.70 7.95 -7.50
N ALA A 100 12.47 7.26 -6.37
CA ALA A 100 13.56 6.75 -5.55
C ALA A 100 14.44 5.75 -6.32
N LEU A 101 13.84 4.93 -7.19
CA LEU A 101 14.56 4.01 -8.06
C LEU A 101 15.43 4.75 -9.07
N GLU A 102 14.91 5.78 -9.74
CA GLU A 102 15.69 6.58 -10.68
C GLU A 102 16.91 7.22 -10.00
N VAL A 103 16.74 7.76 -8.79
CA VAL A 103 17.83 8.31 -7.99
C VAL A 103 18.85 7.23 -7.58
N ALA A 104 18.37 6.07 -7.13
CA ALA A 104 19.23 4.95 -6.77
C ALA A 104 20.04 4.44 -7.97
N LEU A 105 19.43 4.39 -9.16
CA LEU A 105 20.10 3.97 -10.40
C LEU A 105 21.11 5.01 -10.90
N ALA A 106 20.80 6.31 -10.79
CA ALA A 106 21.72 7.38 -11.14
C ALA A 106 22.97 7.40 -10.23
N SER A 107 22.83 7.03 -8.96
CA SER A 107 23.96 6.92 -8.02
C SER A 107 24.79 5.65 -8.18
N ALA A 108 24.26 4.62 -8.86
CA ALA A 108 24.94 3.35 -9.08
C ALA A 108 25.93 3.34 -10.27
N GLY A 109 26.08 4.44 -11.02
CA GLY A 109 27.10 4.62 -12.06
C GLY A 109 26.55 5.19 -13.37
N GLU A 110 27.45 5.47 -14.32
CA GLU A 110 27.12 6.18 -15.56
C GLU A 110 26.23 5.38 -16.52
N LEU A 111 25.44 6.11 -17.31
CA LEU A 111 24.49 5.55 -18.28
C LEU A 111 25.17 4.72 -19.38
N GLU A 112 26.46 4.98 -19.63
CA GLU A 112 27.24 4.52 -20.78
C GLU A 112 28.17 3.34 -20.47
N ASP A 113 28.29 2.92 -19.19
CA ASP A 113 29.03 1.70 -18.84
C ASP A 113 28.08 0.49 -18.72
N PRO A 114 28.01 -0.39 -19.74
CA PRO A 114 27.20 -1.61 -19.69
C PRO A 114 27.67 -2.60 -18.61
N LYS A 115 28.84 -2.39 -18.01
CA LYS A 115 29.35 -3.20 -16.88
C LYS A 115 28.98 -2.61 -15.52
N SER A 116 28.50 -1.36 -15.44
CA SER A 116 28.08 -0.80 -14.16
C SER A 116 26.82 -1.53 -13.69
N PRO A 117 26.89 -2.32 -12.60
CA PRO A 117 25.77 -3.14 -12.21
C PRO A 117 24.69 -2.26 -11.60
N ARG A 118 23.58 -2.04 -12.33
CA ARG A 118 22.37 -1.35 -11.86
C ARG A 118 21.61 -2.18 -10.82
N HIS A 119 22.31 -2.58 -9.75
CA HIS A 119 21.72 -3.31 -8.66
C HIS A 119 20.98 -2.37 -7.73
N ILE A 120 19.91 -2.89 -7.15
CA ILE A 120 19.13 -2.23 -6.12
C ILE A 120 18.94 -3.18 -4.95
N TYR A 121 18.86 -2.63 -3.74
CA TYR A 121 18.28 -3.27 -2.57
C TYR A 121 16.81 -2.86 -2.49
N TYR A 122 15.91 -3.84 -2.39
CA TYR A 122 14.47 -3.60 -2.42
C TYR A 122 13.71 -4.62 -1.58
N GLN A 123 12.49 -4.25 -1.19
CA GLN A 123 11.53 -5.13 -0.56
C GLN A 123 10.30 -5.25 -1.45
N ALA A 124 9.86 -6.48 -1.71
CA ALA A 124 8.68 -6.76 -2.51
C ALA A 124 7.67 -7.62 -1.73
N GLY A 125 6.39 -7.37 -1.96
CA GLY A 125 5.27 -8.14 -1.43
C GLY A 125 4.44 -8.71 -2.57
N GLN A 126 3.89 -9.91 -2.34
CA GLN A 126 2.96 -10.57 -3.24
C GLN A 126 1.53 -10.22 -2.84
N TRP A 127 0.77 -9.63 -3.75
CA TRP A 127 -0.64 -9.33 -3.56
C TRP A 127 -1.52 -10.54 -3.86
N PRO A 128 -2.80 -10.53 -3.46
CA PRO A 128 -3.73 -11.65 -3.67
C PRO A 128 -3.90 -12.09 -5.14
N GLY A 129 -3.62 -11.22 -6.11
CA GLY A 129 -3.63 -11.56 -7.55
C GLY A 129 -2.33 -12.22 -8.05
N GLY A 130 -1.38 -12.47 -7.15
CA GLY A 130 -0.06 -13.03 -7.46
C GLY A 130 0.95 -12.01 -7.95
N GLU A 131 0.55 -10.74 -8.12
CA GLU A 131 1.43 -9.67 -8.54
C GLU A 131 2.41 -9.27 -7.44
N TRP A 132 3.64 -8.95 -7.84
CA TRP A 132 4.64 -8.40 -6.92
C TRP A 132 4.63 -6.88 -6.96
N ARG A 133 4.68 -6.24 -5.80
CA ARG A 133 4.87 -4.79 -5.70
C ARG A 133 5.92 -4.43 -4.66
N MET A 134 6.59 -3.30 -4.86
CA MET A 134 7.54 -2.76 -3.89
C MET A 134 6.80 -2.30 -2.62
N LEU A 135 7.37 -2.63 -1.46
CA LEU A 135 6.82 -2.28 -0.15
C LEU A 135 7.46 -1.00 0.44
N GLY A 136 8.60 -0.59 -0.10
CA GLY A 136 9.33 0.59 0.35
C GLY A 136 10.24 1.12 -0.76
N ASN A 137 10.88 2.27 -0.50
CA ASN A 137 11.76 2.90 -1.48
C ASN A 137 12.99 2.00 -1.74
N PRO A 138 13.29 1.67 -3.00
CA PRO A 138 14.52 0.96 -3.32
C PRO A 138 15.72 1.88 -3.08
N SER A 139 16.89 1.27 -2.88
CA SER A 139 18.14 1.99 -2.64
C SER A 139 19.31 1.29 -3.32
N ALA A 140 20.43 1.98 -3.48
CA ALA A 140 21.67 1.34 -3.91
C ALA A 140 22.11 0.29 -2.87
N PRO A 141 22.60 -0.90 -3.28
CA PRO A 141 23.12 -1.89 -2.36
C PRO A 141 24.28 -1.29 -1.56
N ARG A 142 24.20 -1.36 -0.23
CA ARG A 142 25.32 -0.97 0.61
C ARG A 142 26.41 -2.04 0.49
N GLY A 143 27.62 -1.65 0.08
CA GLY A 143 28.80 -2.52 0.12
C GLY A 143 29.21 -2.87 1.56
N CYS A 144 30.34 -3.55 1.72
CA CYS A 144 30.85 -4.07 3.01
C CYS A 144 31.20 -3.01 4.08
N GLY A 145 30.82 -1.74 3.92
CA GLY A 145 31.13 -0.64 4.85
C GLY A 145 29.92 0.07 5.47
N GLY A 146 28.69 -0.39 5.24
CA GLY A 146 27.48 0.33 5.68
C GLY A 146 26.74 -0.32 6.86
N LEU A 147 27.12 0.01 8.10
CA LEU A 147 26.22 0.00 9.25
C LEU A 147 25.31 1.23 9.18
#